data_AF-A0A2V7UY75-F1
#
_entry.id   AF-A0A2V7UY75-F1
#
_cell.length_a   1.000
_cell.length_b   1.000
_cell.length_c   1.000
_cell.angle_alpha   90.00
_cell.angle_beta   90.00
_cell.angle_gamma   90.00
#
_symmetry.space_group_name_H-M   'P 1'
#
loop_
_entity.id
_entity.type
_entity.pdbx_description
1 polymer ?
#
loop_
_entity_poly.entity_id
_entity_poly.type
_entity_poly.pdbx_seq_one_letter_code
_entity_poly.pdbx_strand_id
1 'polypeptide(L)'
;RDLGRSLKQHAAHEAGHHLMMIEDTKKLVARWNARRSPSLDAEELLGQPLSPGVLRYRELHEDVVGGESPFGQLAIEFEIENLSVVHGARFLQHCARRLGGDVVAGLSFLEEHVALDVGHTKFNARELGKLLQAHPGFLEALAAAGSAALQAYAQFLADCGVRARERTQGPA
;
A
#
# COMPACT_ATOMS: atom_id res chain seq x y z
N ARG A 1 -6.47 20.56 -16.70
CA ARG A 1 -7.86 20.21 -16.29
C ARG A 1 -8.09 18.70 -16.24
N ASP A 2 -7.32 17.90 -16.99
CA ASP A 2 -7.56 16.45 -17.08
C ASP A 2 -6.94 15.63 -15.93
N LEU A 3 -5.78 16.03 -15.38
CA LEU A 3 -5.13 15.30 -14.28
C LEU A 3 -6.01 15.17 -13.03
N GLY A 4 -6.58 16.28 -12.55
CA GLY A 4 -7.46 16.25 -11.37
C GLY A 4 -8.75 15.45 -11.59
N ARG A 5 -9.24 15.31 -12.84
CA ARG A 5 -10.36 14.41 -13.16
C ARG A 5 -9.91 12.95 -13.08
N SER A 6 -8.73 12.65 -13.61
CA SER A 6 -8.17 11.30 -13.58
C SER A 6 -7.93 10.82 -12.14
N LEU A 7 -7.35 11.66 -11.28
CA LEU A 7 -7.12 11.32 -9.87
C LEU A 7 -8.44 11.05 -9.13
N LYS A 8 -9.52 11.79 -9.44
CA LYS A 8 -10.85 11.51 -8.88
C LYS A 8 -11.45 10.20 -9.37
N GLN A 9 -11.24 9.85 -10.64
CA GLN A 9 -11.71 8.57 -11.21
C GLN A 9 -10.94 7.41 -10.58
N HIS A 10 -9.63 7.55 -10.40
CA HIS A 10 -8.80 6.58 -9.70
C HIS A 10 -9.27 6.38 -8.26
N ALA A 11 -9.45 7.47 -7.49
CA ALA A 11 -9.99 7.36 -6.13
C ALA A 11 -11.38 6.68 -6.06
N ALA A 12 -12.20 6.82 -7.10
CA ALA A 12 -13.48 6.12 -7.19
C ALA A 12 -13.32 4.62 -7.49
N HIS A 13 -12.28 4.21 -8.23
CA HIS A 13 -11.95 2.79 -8.43
C HIS A 13 -11.42 2.14 -7.16
N GLU A 14 -10.64 2.86 -6.34
CA GLU A 14 -10.12 2.35 -5.05
C GLU A 14 -11.20 2.19 -3.97
N ALA A 15 -12.39 2.76 -4.20
CA ALA A 15 -13.48 2.72 -3.25
C ALA A 15 -13.94 1.27 -3.00
N GLY A 16 -13.73 0.80 -1.78
CA GLY A 16 -14.10 -0.55 -1.34
C GLY A 16 -12.94 -1.54 -1.26
N HIS A 17 -11.74 -1.22 -1.76
CA HIS A 17 -10.59 -2.12 -1.66
C HIS A 17 -10.17 -2.41 -0.20
N HIS A 18 -10.43 -1.49 0.73
CA HIS A 18 -10.24 -1.74 2.17
C HIS A 18 -11.06 -2.94 2.70
N LEU A 19 -12.21 -3.26 2.10
CA LEU A 19 -13.01 -4.43 2.47
C LEU A 19 -12.29 -5.74 2.11
N MET A 20 -11.52 -5.75 1.03
CA MET A 20 -10.69 -6.91 0.68
C MET A 20 -9.61 -7.14 1.73
N MET A 21 -8.94 -6.09 2.21
CA MET A 21 -7.95 -6.19 3.29
C MET A 21 -8.55 -6.76 4.58
N ILE A 22 -9.79 -6.39 4.92
CA ILE A 22 -10.52 -6.93 6.07
C ILE A 22 -10.76 -8.44 5.90
N GLU A 23 -11.29 -8.85 4.75
CA GLU A 23 -11.57 -10.25 4.45
C GLU A 23 -10.29 -11.10 4.38
N ASP A 24 -9.23 -10.58 3.75
CA ASP A 24 -7.92 -11.19 3.71
C ASP A 24 -7.35 -11.41 5.11
N THR A 25 -7.43 -10.40 5.98
CA THR A 25 -6.99 -10.50 7.39
C THR A 25 -7.72 -11.64 8.11
N LYS A 26 -9.05 -11.70 8.00
CA LYS A 26 -9.85 -12.77 8.63
C LYS A 26 -9.46 -14.16 8.14
N LYS A 27 -9.27 -14.33 6.83
CA LYS A 27 -8.84 -15.60 6.23
C LYS A 27 -7.44 -16.00 6.70
N LEU A 28 -6.49 -15.06 6.72
CA LEU A 28 -5.12 -15.32 7.17
C LEU A 28 -5.06 -15.70 8.66
N VAL A 29 -5.85 -15.06 9.51
CA VAL A 29 -5.96 -15.39 10.94
C VAL A 29 -6.57 -16.77 11.15
N ALA A 30 -7.70 -17.07 10.49
CA ALA A 30 -8.32 -18.39 10.59
C ALA A 30 -7.35 -19.50 10.18
N ARG A 31 -6.60 -19.26 9.10
CA ARG A 31 -5.56 -20.17 8.63
C ARG A 31 -4.39 -20.31 9.61
N TRP A 32 -3.94 -19.23 10.24
CA TRP A 32 -2.90 -19.27 11.27
C TRP A 32 -3.37 -20.13 12.45
N ASN A 33 -4.55 -19.84 13.00
CA ASN A 33 -5.12 -20.51 14.16
C ASN A 33 -5.35 -22.00 13.94
N ALA A 34 -5.65 -22.41 12.71
CA ALA A 34 -5.77 -23.83 12.35
C ALA A 34 -4.45 -24.61 12.40
N ARG A 35 -3.28 -23.94 12.45
CA ARG A 35 -1.97 -24.56 12.24
C ARG A 35 -0.90 -24.17 13.26
N ARG A 36 -1.11 -23.11 14.04
CA ARG A 36 -0.08 -22.48 14.86
C ARG A 36 -0.67 -21.98 16.17
N SER A 37 0.23 -21.87 17.14
CA SER A 37 0.01 -21.19 18.42
C SER A 37 1.08 -20.09 18.60
N PRO A 38 0.77 -19.00 19.33
CA PRO A 38 -0.53 -18.69 19.92
C PRO A 38 -1.59 -18.35 18.87
N SER A 39 -2.87 -18.53 19.21
CA SER A 39 -3.97 -18.07 18.36
C SER A 39 -3.99 -16.55 18.28
N LEU A 40 -4.36 -16.02 17.12
CA LEU A 40 -4.55 -14.61 16.84
C LEU A 40 -6.05 -14.29 16.80
N ASP A 41 -6.40 -13.04 17.11
CA ASP A 41 -7.75 -12.50 16.95
C ASP A 41 -7.76 -11.49 15.78
N ALA A 42 -8.64 -11.73 14.80
CA ALA A 42 -8.73 -10.88 13.61
C ALA A 42 -9.30 -9.50 13.93
N GLU A 43 -10.29 -9.42 14.82
CA GLU A 43 -10.91 -8.16 15.20
C GLU A 43 -9.96 -7.34 16.07
N GLU A 44 -9.16 -8.00 16.92
CA GLU A 44 -8.07 -7.33 17.63
C GLU A 44 -7.04 -6.75 16.66
N LEU A 45 -6.64 -7.51 15.63
CA LEU A 45 -5.68 -7.03 14.62
C LEU A 45 -6.22 -5.84 13.81
N LEU A 46 -7.48 -5.90 13.40
CA LEU A 46 -8.17 -4.83 12.66
C LEU A 46 -8.43 -3.59 13.53
N GLY A 47 -8.64 -3.78 14.83
CA GLY A 47 -8.86 -2.72 15.81
C GLY A 47 -7.59 -2.08 16.37
N GLN A 48 -6.40 -2.46 15.88
CA GLN A 48 -5.15 -1.90 16.38
C GLN A 48 -5.06 -0.38 16.09
N PRO A 49 -4.41 0.39 16.98
CA PRO A 49 -4.04 1.75 16.67
C PRO A 49 -3.22 1.82 15.39
N LEU A 50 -3.45 2.87 14.60
CA LEU A 50 -2.67 3.17 13.41
C LEU A 50 -1.18 3.26 13.81
N SER A 51 -0.33 2.60 13.05
CA SER A 51 1.11 2.66 13.29
C SER A 51 1.68 4.03 12.88
N PRO A 52 2.88 4.40 13.38
CA PRO A 52 3.56 5.62 12.93
C PRO A 52 3.69 5.74 11.41
N GLY A 53 3.99 4.65 10.71
CA GLY A 53 4.05 4.62 9.24
C GLY A 53 2.71 4.96 8.57
N VAL A 54 1.60 4.40 9.08
CA VAL A 54 0.26 4.70 8.56
C VAL A 54 -0.14 6.15 8.82
N LEU A 55 0.12 6.67 10.02
CA LEU A 55 -0.15 8.07 10.35
C LEU A 55 0.61 9.01 9.43
N ARG A 56 1.91 8.75 9.22
CA ARG A 56 2.75 9.53 8.30
C ARG A 56 2.27 9.46 6.86
N TYR A 57 1.85 8.30 6.38
CA TYR A 57 1.34 8.14 5.02
C TYR A 57 0.04 8.93 4.82
N ARG A 58 -0.88 8.89 5.80
CA ARG A 58 -2.11 9.67 5.78
C ARG A 58 -1.84 11.17 5.82
N GLU A 59 -0.98 11.62 6.73
CA GLU A 59 -0.60 13.04 6.85
C GLU A 59 0.02 13.56 5.56
N LEU A 60 0.91 12.80 4.92
CA LEU A 60 1.50 13.14 3.62
C LEU A 60 0.43 13.41 2.56
N HIS A 61 -0.60 12.56 2.45
CA HIS A 61 -1.67 12.78 1.48
C HIS A 61 -2.46 14.05 1.76
N GLU A 62 -2.84 14.30 3.01
CA GLU A 62 -3.58 15.51 3.39
C GLU A 62 -2.76 16.78 3.12
N ASP A 63 -1.48 16.77 3.49
CA ASP A 63 -0.55 17.89 3.29
C ASP A 63 -0.32 18.18 1.81
N VAL A 64 -0.15 17.16 0.99
CA VAL A 64 0.04 17.33 -0.45
C VAL A 64 -1.23 17.84 -1.11
N VAL A 65 -2.37 17.22 -0.84
CA VAL A 65 -3.67 17.59 -1.45
C VAL A 65 -4.11 18.99 -1.02
N GLY A 66 -3.94 19.34 0.26
CA GLY A 66 -4.31 20.64 0.82
C GLY A 66 -3.26 21.74 0.66
N GLY A 67 -2.02 21.38 0.30
CA GLY A 67 -0.88 22.29 0.27
C GLY A 67 -0.64 22.98 -1.07
N GLU A 68 0.57 23.53 -1.22
CA GLU A 68 0.97 24.33 -2.38
C GLU A 68 1.30 23.49 -3.62
N SER A 69 1.54 22.19 -3.45
CA SER A 69 1.95 21.26 -4.51
C SER A 69 1.01 20.05 -4.64
N PRO A 70 -0.30 20.24 -4.91
CA PRO A 70 -1.28 19.15 -5.01
C PRO A 70 -1.02 18.19 -6.18
N PHE A 71 -0.23 18.62 -7.16
CA PHE A 71 0.26 17.74 -8.22
C PHE A 71 1.25 16.67 -7.71
N GLY A 72 1.80 16.84 -6.50
CA GLY A 72 2.62 15.85 -5.79
C GLY A 72 1.92 14.51 -5.60
N GLN A 73 0.58 14.51 -5.53
CA GLN A 73 -0.22 13.29 -5.41
C GLN A 73 0.10 12.30 -6.54
N LEU A 74 0.36 12.79 -7.76
CA LEU A 74 0.69 11.94 -8.90
C LEU A 74 2.00 11.16 -8.68
N ALA A 75 2.98 11.74 -7.99
CA ALA A 75 4.22 11.05 -7.65
C ALA A 75 3.99 10.01 -6.54
N ILE A 76 3.12 10.31 -5.57
CA ILE A 76 2.73 9.35 -4.52
C ILE A 76 2.08 8.11 -5.17
N GLU A 77 1.06 8.30 -6.00
CA GLU A 77 0.38 7.18 -6.69
C GLU A 77 1.36 6.36 -7.53
N PHE A 78 2.23 7.03 -8.31
CA PHE A 78 3.23 6.34 -9.10
C PHE A 78 4.13 5.43 -8.25
N GLU A 79 4.69 5.95 -7.16
CA GLU A 79 5.63 5.17 -6.35
C GLU A 79 4.95 3.99 -5.64
N ILE A 80 3.75 4.18 -5.11
CA ILE A 80 3.05 3.12 -4.36
C ILE A 80 2.55 2.00 -5.26
N GLU A 81 1.95 2.32 -6.41
CA GLU A 81 1.54 1.31 -7.39
C GLU A 81 2.73 0.58 -8.00
N ASN A 82 3.85 1.30 -8.21
CA ASN A 82 5.06 0.69 -8.73
C ASN A 82 5.65 -0.34 -7.76
N LEU A 83 5.38 -0.26 -6.45
CA LEU A 83 5.75 -1.33 -5.50
C LEU A 83 5.05 -2.65 -5.87
N SER A 84 3.74 -2.63 -6.18
CA SER A 84 3.00 -3.81 -6.60
C SER A 84 3.53 -4.39 -7.91
N VAL A 85 3.87 -3.52 -8.87
CA VAL A 85 4.43 -3.93 -10.17
C VAL A 85 5.81 -4.58 -10.00
N VAL A 86 6.70 -3.98 -9.21
CA VAL A 86 8.08 -4.44 -9.06
C VAL A 86 8.19 -5.65 -8.13
N HIS A 87 7.43 -5.66 -7.03
CA HIS A 87 7.60 -6.62 -5.96
C HIS A 87 6.43 -7.59 -5.79
N GLY A 88 5.21 -7.23 -6.19
CA GLY A 88 3.99 -7.95 -5.81
C GLY A 88 3.96 -9.40 -6.29
N ALA A 89 4.21 -9.67 -7.57
CA ALA A 89 4.20 -11.04 -8.10
C ALA A 89 5.25 -11.94 -7.41
N ARG A 90 6.46 -11.40 -7.17
CA ARG A 90 7.54 -12.12 -6.47
C ARG A 90 7.20 -12.37 -5.01
N PHE A 91 6.54 -11.40 -4.36
CA PHE A 91 6.07 -11.53 -2.98
C PHE A 91 5.03 -12.63 -2.85
N LEU A 92 3.98 -12.64 -3.69
CA LEU A 92 2.95 -13.68 -3.70
C LEU A 92 3.55 -15.08 -3.93
N GLN A 93 4.46 -15.22 -4.91
CA GLN A 93 5.18 -16.47 -5.15
C GLN A 93 6.04 -16.90 -3.95
N HIS A 94 6.65 -15.95 -3.24
CA HIS A 94 7.40 -16.26 -2.02
C HIS A 94 6.48 -16.75 -0.90
N CYS A 95 5.33 -16.08 -0.68
CA CYS A 95 4.33 -16.51 0.29
C CYS A 95 3.81 -17.92 -0.03
N ALA A 96 3.41 -18.19 -1.26
CA ALA A 96 2.93 -19.51 -1.68
C ALA A 96 3.98 -20.60 -1.44
N ARG A 97 5.25 -20.35 -1.79
CA ARG A 97 6.34 -21.32 -1.57
C ARG A 97 6.64 -21.57 -0.10
N ARG A 98 6.59 -20.54 0.75
CA ARG A 98 7.01 -20.65 2.17
C ARG A 98 5.90 -21.07 3.09
N LEU A 99 4.69 -20.63 2.81
CA LEU A 99 3.53 -20.84 3.68
C LEU A 99 2.63 -21.94 3.14
N GLY A 100 2.69 -22.28 1.86
CA GLY A 100 1.77 -23.18 1.16
C GLY A 100 0.84 -22.40 0.23
N GLY A 101 0.46 -22.98 -0.91
CA GLY A 101 -0.32 -22.29 -1.95
C GLY A 101 -1.69 -21.79 -1.49
N ASP A 102 -2.27 -22.43 -0.46
CA ASP A 102 -3.54 -22.03 0.14
C ASP A 102 -3.49 -20.66 0.84
N VAL A 103 -2.31 -20.11 1.13
CA VAL A 103 -2.17 -18.77 1.72
C VAL A 103 -2.69 -17.68 0.78
N VAL A 104 -2.64 -17.91 -0.53
CA VAL A 104 -3.00 -16.92 -1.56
C VAL A 104 -4.47 -16.52 -1.46
N ALA A 105 -5.35 -17.42 -0.98
CA ALA A 105 -6.77 -17.13 -0.80
C ALA A 105 -7.07 -15.98 0.20
N GLY A 106 -6.10 -15.64 1.06
CA GLY A 106 -6.14 -14.50 1.97
C GLY A 106 -5.20 -13.36 1.56
N LEU A 107 -4.82 -13.27 0.29
CA LEU A 107 -3.99 -12.20 -0.29
C LEU A 107 -4.66 -11.57 -1.52
N SER A 108 -5.99 -11.59 -1.56
CA SER A 108 -6.78 -11.16 -2.72
C SER A 108 -6.56 -9.68 -3.09
N PHE A 109 -6.37 -8.80 -2.10
CA PHE A 109 -6.03 -7.40 -2.33
C PHE A 109 -4.72 -7.27 -3.14
N LEU A 110 -3.69 -8.03 -2.76
CA LEU A 110 -2.40 -8.02 -3.45
C LEU A 110 -2.47 -8.69 -4.83
N GLU A 111 -3.28 -9.74 -4.99
CA GLU A 111 -3.50 -10.36 -6.31
C GLU A 111 -4.13 -9.37 -7.29
N GLU A 112 -5.14 -8.62 -6.84
CA GLU A 112 -5.80 -7.60 -7.66
C GLU A 112 -4.83 -6.46 -8.03
N HIS A 113 -4.07 -5.94 -7.08
CA HIS A 113 -3.11 -4.85 -7.35
C HIS A 113 -1.95 -5.29 -8.24
N VAL A 114 -1.49 -6.55 -8.15
CA VAL A 114 -0.50 -7.07 -9.11
C VAL A 114 -1.05 -7.09 -10.54
N ALA A 115 -2.35 -7.33 -10.72
CA ALA A 115 -2.98 -7.34 -12.03
C ALA A 115 -3.29 -5.94 -12.56
N LEU A 116 -3.82 -5.05 -11.71
CA LEU A 116 -4.30 -3.73 -12.09
C LEU A 116 -3.18 -2.67 -12.16
N ASP A 117 -2.23 -2.69 -11.23
CA ASP A 117 -1.26 -1.59 -11.07
C ASP A 117 -0.27 -1.49 -12.23
N VAL A 118 -0.14 -2.52 -13.07
CA VAL A 118 0.63 -2.42 -14.32
C VAL A 118 0.04 -1.34 -15.23
N GLY A 119 -1.29 -1.25 -15.29
CA GLY A 119 -2.01 -0.24 -16.06
C GLY A 119 -1.89 1.14 -15.42
N HIS A 120 -2.15 1.23 -14.11
CA HIS A 120 -2.12 2.49 -13.39
C HIS A 120 -0.71 3.09 -13.31
N THR A 121 0.33 2.28 -13.04
CA THR A 121 1.72 2.74 -13.00
C THR A 121 2.16 3.32 -14.36
N LYS A 122 1.79 2.67 -15.48
CA LYS A 122 2.08 3.18 -16.83
C LYS A 122 1.33 4.48 -17.12
N PHE A 123 0.09 4.58 -16.66
CA PHE A 123 -0.69 5.81 -16.74
C PHE A 123 0.01 6.94 -15.97
N ASN A 124 0.37 6.70 -14.71
CA ASN A 124 1.00 7.67 -13.82
C ASN A 124 2.37 8.12 -14.34
N ALA A 125 3.21 7.20 -14.82
CA ALA A 125 4.48 7.53 -15.45
C ALA A 125 4.33 8.48 -16.65
N ARG A 126 3.30 8.24 -17.49
CA ARG A 126 3.02 9.10 -18.65
C ARG A 126 2.54 10.49 -18.21
N GLU A 127 1.66 10.56 -17.23
CA GLU A 127 1.19 11.86 -16.73
C GLU A 127 2.29 12.64 -16.01
N LEU A 128 3.20 11.97 -15.29
CA LEU A 128 4.41 12.60 -14.71
C LEU A 128 5.29 13.19 -15.81
N GLY A 129 5.54 12.42 -16.88
CA GLY A 129 6.32 12.89 -18.03
C GLY A 129 5.71 14.14 -18.69
N LYS A 130 4.39 14.14 -18.93
CA LYS A 130 3.67 15.31 -19.46
C LYS A 130 3.74 16.51 -18.53
N LEU A 131 3.55 16.28 -17.23
CA LEU A 131 3.56 17.34 -16.22
C LEU A 131 4.94 18.00 -16.14
N LEU A 132 6.01 17.20 -16.08
CA LEU A 132 7.39 17.70 -16.04
C LEU A 132 7.82 18.38 -17.34
N GLN A 133 7.34 17.91 -18.49
CA GLN A 133 7.60 18.58 -19.76
C GLN A 133 6.97 19.98 -19.80
N ALA A 134 5.75 20.13 -19.28
CA ALA A 134 5.05 21.41 -19.21
C ALA A 134 5.57 22.32 -18.07
N HIS A 135 5.99 21.71 -16.95
CA HIS A 135 6.38 22.40 -15.73
C HIS A 135 7.64 21.77 -15.09
N PRO A 136 8.84 21.99 -15.67
CA PRO A 136 10.07 21.37 -15.15
C PRO A 136 10.40 21.72 -13.70
N GLY A 137 10.00 22.92 -13.24
CA GLY A 137 10.19 23.38 -11.86
C GLY A 137 9.44 22.56 -10.81
N PHE A 138 8.52 21.67 -11.21
CA PHE A 138 7.79 20.79 -10.27
C PHE A 138 8.59 19.56 -9.85
N LEU A 139 9.77 19.32 -10.45
CA LEU A 139 10.58 18.14 -10.21
C LEU A 139 10.88 17.92 -8.72
N GLU A 140 11.30 18.95 -8.00
CA GLU A 140 11.70 18.82 -6.60
C GLU A 140 10.51 18.42 -5.72
N ALA A 141 9.36 19.09 -5.88
CA ALA A 141 8.15 18.77 -5.13
C ALA A 141 7.62 17.37 -5.43
N LEU A 142 7.67 16.93 -6.70
CA LEU A 142 7.28 15.57 -7.10
C LEU A 142 8.22 14.52 -6.49
N ALA A 143 9.53 14.73 -6.59
CA ALA A 143 10.53 13.81 -6.03
C ALA A 143 10.42 13.73 -4.50
N ALA A 144 10.18 14.86 -3.83
CA ALA A 144 9.97 14.91 -2.39
C ALA A 144 8.73 14.13 -1.97
N ALA A 145 7.59 14.34 -2.64
CA ALA A 145 6.34 13.64 -2.35
C ALA A 145 6.46 12.12 -2.56
N GLY A 146 7.01 11.68 -3.70
CA GLY A 146 7.23 10.25 -3.98
C GLY A 146 8.20 9.60 -2.98
N SER A 147 9.30 10.28 -2.65
CA SER A 147 10.27 9.79 -1.65
C SER A 147 9.63 9.66 -0.26
N ALA A 148 8.83 10.64 0.15
CA ALA A 148 8.13 10.62 1.42
C ALA A 148 7.12 9.45 1.49
N ALA A 149 6.43 9.15 0.38
CA ALA A 149 5.52 8.01 0.29
C ALA A 149 6.25 6.68 0.51
N LEU A 150 7.38 6.46 -0.18
CA LEU A 150 8.21 5.28 -0.01
C LEU A 150 8.75 5.15 1.43
N GLN A 151 9.16 6.26 2.04
CA GLN A 151 9.64 6.27 3.44
C GLN A 151 8.52 5.91 4.42
N ALA A 152 7.31 6.42 4.23
CA ALA A 152 6.16 6.08 5.05
C ALA A 152 5.77 4.60 4.90
N TYR A 153 5.81 4.06 3.68
CA TYR A 153 5.59 2.63 3.42
C TYR A 153 6.67 1.74 4.05
N ALA A 154 7.94 2.14 3.95
CA ALA A 154 9.04 1.41 4.59
C ALA A 154 8.89 1.40 6.11
N GLN A 155 8.48 2.52 6.72
CA GLN A 155 8.17 2.59 8.14
C GLN A 155 7.00 1.68 8.50
N PHE A 156 5.93 1.66 7.71
CA PHE A 156 4.80 0.76 7.93
C PHE A 156 5.23 -0.71 7.94
N LEU A 157 6.06 -1.14 6.98
CA LEU A 157 6.59 -2.51 6.95
C LEU A 157 7.46 -2.82 8.19
N ALA A 158 8.26 -1.86 8.64
CA ALA A 158 9.04 -1.99 9.87
C ALA A 158 8.13 -2.13 11.11
N ASP A 159 7.07 -1.32 11.20
CA ASP A 159 6.07 -1.38 12.27
C ASP A 159 5.39 -2.75 12.31
N CYS A 160 4.97 -3.28 11.15
CA CYS A 160 4.43 -4.63 11.02
C CYS A 160 5.41 -5.69 11.54
N GLY A 161 6.69 -5.56 11.20
CA GLY A 161 7.74 -6.47 11.67
C GLY A 161 7.94 -6.46 13.18
N VAL A 162 7.86 -5.29 13.82
CA VAL A 162 7.91 -5.15 15.29
C VAL A 162 6.71 -5.85 15.93
N ARG A 163 5.49 -5.49 15.51
CA ARG A 163 4.24 -6.07 16.04
C ARG A 163 4.18 -7.59 15.88
N ALA A 164 4.67 -8.11 14.74
CA ALA A 164 4.73 -9.55 14.51
C ALA A 164 5.66 -10.27 15.49
N ARG A 165 6.82 -9.68 15.83
CA ARG A 165 7.75 -10.25 16.81
C ARG A 165 7.16 -10.24 18.23
N GLU A 166 6.58 -9.12 18.64
CA GLU A 166 5.93 -8.99 19.95
C GLU A 166 4.83 -10.03 20.16
N ARG A 167 4.04 -10.31 19.12
CA ARG A 167 2.93 -11.29 19.17
C ARG A 167 3.39 -12.75 19.09
N THR A 168 4.56 -13.03 18.51
CA THR A 168 5.04 -14.41 18.33
C THR A 168 6.04 -14.86 19.37
N GLN A 169 6.66 -13.93 20.11
CA GLN A 169 7.64 -14.24 21.16
C GLN A 169 7.02 -14.41 22.56
N GLY A 170 5.74 -14.06 22.75
CA GLY A 170 5.07 -14.12 24.06
C GLY A 170 5.70 -13.16 25.10
N PRO A 171 5.00 -12.83 26.20
CA PRO A 171 5.68 -12.24 27.36
C PRO A 171 6.69 -13.27 27.90
N ALA A 172 7.91 -12.80 28.18
CA ALA A 172 8.91 -13.57 28.94
C ALA A 172 8.39 -13.92 30.34
#